data_AF-A0A2G5DQJ5-F1
#
_entry.id   AF-A0A2G5DQJ5-F1
#
_cell.length_a   1.000
_cell.length_b   1.000
_cell.length_c   1.000
_cell.angle_alpha   90.00
_cell.angle_beta   90.00
_cell.angle_gamma   90.00
#
_symmetry.space_group_name_H-M   'P 1'
#
loop_
_entity.id
_entity.type
_entity.pdbx_description
1 polymer ?
#
loop_
_entity_poly.entity_id
_entity_poly.type
_entity_poly.pdbx_seq_one_letter_code
_entity_poly.pdbx_strand_id
1 'polypeptide(L)'
;MLPVSLSLFIYLLIAILNSFQASTQPGFGISDCTFADAGNLEHCAKYLNQTLVTFGFPASLDLFANDPVSIARTCNCIYSLLQQRQRDIEFRESTNEQRQRIFLDMLLSSDMSRLEAKVERLEAQLAAKDRELATLTRTEAKATATFKAQIEKLQQERDEFQRMVIGNQQVRTQQIHEMKKKEKEYIKLQERLNQVLMEKKKESRSGMEIMNLLQKEERQRGTWNGKKADNDFYKMIIRNNKNENLICNYITFNALGQLCFIIFLLVLQVDSYEVNKQELMSENADLKALLRSMQMDMREFLNAPNGLSKPTVPLNERIDADPPQSPLGGKTDVFDLPFHMARDQIEESLRTKMASIK
;
A
#
# COMPACT_ATOMS: atom_id res chain seq x y z
N MET A 1 -71.64 58.62 3.31
CA MET A 1 -70.81 58.03 2.24
C MET A 1 -69.51 58.83 2.18
N LEU A 2 -68.36 58.18 2.37
CA LEU A 2 -67.07 58.78 1.98
C LEU A 2 -67.08 58.95 0.45
N PRO A 3 -66.57 60.06 -0.11
CA PRO A 3 -66.53 60.23 -1.56
C PRO A 3 -65.63 59.14 -2.16
N VAL A 4 -66.07 58.55 -3.27
CA VAL A 4 -65.41 57.41 -3.92
C VAL A 4 -63.94 57.68 -4.26
N SER A 5 -63.58 58.95 -4.48
CA SER A 5 -62.20 59.41 -4.65
C SER A 5 -61.28 59.11 -3.47
N LEU A 6 -61.75 59.25 -2.22
CA LEU A 6 -60.91 59.03 -1.03
C LEU A 6 -60.57 57.54 -0.86
N SER A 7 -61.54 56.66 -1.13
CA SER A 7 -61.34 55.21 -1.12
C SER A 7 -60.32 54.80 -2.18
N LEU A 8 -60.47 55.30 -3.41
CA LEU A 8 -59.54 55.01 -4.51
C LEU A 8 -58.12 55.51 -4.21
N PHE A 9 -57.99 56.68 -3.58
CA PHE A 9 -56.71 57.24 -3.16
C PHE A 9 -56.04 56.38 -2.08
N ILE A 10 -56.80 55.90 -1.09
CA ILE A 10 -56.29 54.99 -0.04
C ILE A 10 -55.84 53.65 -0.65
N TYR A 11 -56.63 53.05 -1.56
CA TYR A 11 -56.23 51.81 -2.25
C TYR A 11 -54.98 51.99 -3.11
N LEU A 12 -54.84 53.13 -3.80
CA LEU A 12 -53.65 53.44 -4.58
C LEU A 12 -52.42 53.63 -3.67
N LEU A 13 -52.57 54.31 -2.54
CA LEU A 13 -51.52 54.50 -1.54
C LEU A 13 -51.06 53.17 -0.92
N ILE A 14 -52.00 52.28 -0.60
CA ILE A 14 -51.71 50.93 -0.10
C ILE A 14 -51.00 50.08 -1.15
N ALA A 15 -51.41 50.16 -2.43
CA ALA A 15 -50.73 49.46 -3.51
C ALA A 15 -49.28 49.97 -3.72
N ILE A 16 -49.04 51.27 -3.56
CA ILE A 16 -47.70 51.89 -3.64
C ILE A 16 -46.84 51.54 -2.42
N LEU A 17 -47.42 51.42 -1.23
CA LEU A 17 -46.72 50.94 -0.04
C LEU A 17 -46.32 49.46 -0.16
N ASN A 18 -47.23 48.61 -0.63
CA ASN A 18 -46.99 47.18 -0.79
C ASN A 18 -45.92 46.87 -1.86
N SER A 19 -45.81 47.68 -2.93
CA SER A 19 -44.74 47.52 -3.93
C SER A 19 -43.37 47.97 -3.43
N PHE A 20 -43.31 48.85 -2.42
CA PHE A 20 -42.06 49.26 -1.77
C PHE A 20 -41.48 48.21 -0.81
N GLN A 21 -42.32 47.32 -0.27
CA GLN A 21 -41.94 46.40 0.81
C GLN A 21 -41.17 45.14 0.33
N ALA A 22 -41.07 44.92 -0.99
CA ALA A 22 -40.50 43.71 -1.58
C ALA A 22 -38.96 43.65 -1.63
N SER A 23 -38.24 44.74 -1.32
CA SER A 23 -36.77 44.81 -1.44
C SER A 23 -36.15 45.52 -0.23
N THR A 24 -36.26 44.87 0.95
CA THR A 24 -35.64 45.35 2.21
C THR A 24 -34.59 44.35 2.71
N GLN A 25 -33.33 44.55 2.34
CA GLN A 25 -32.20 43.97 3.07
C GLN A 25 -32.02 44.71 4.42
N PRO A 26 -31.66 44.03 5.52
CA PRO A 26 -31.55 44.65 6.83
C PRO A 26 -30.25 45.47 6.93
N GLY A 27 -30.32 46.77 6.62
CA GLY A 27 -29.17 47.67 6.67
C GLY A 27 -29.57 49.13 6.84
N PHE A 28 -29.21 49.68 8.00
CA PHE A 28 -29.47 51.05 8.48
C PHE A 28 -30.94 51.38 8.80
N GLY A 29 -31.15 51.81 10.04
CA GLY A 29 -32.46 52.25 10.54
C GLY A 29 -32.90 53.55 9.88
N ILE A 30 -34.20 53.63 9.58
CA ILE A 30 -34.86 54.87 9.18
C ILE A 30 -34.91 55.77 10.41
N SER A 31 -33.95 56.68 10.54
CA SER A 31 -34.02 57.81 11.46
C SER A 31 -35.03 58.83 10.94
N ASP A 32 -35.85 59.39 11.83
CA ASP A 32 -36.89 60.38 11.50
C ASP A 32 -36.31 61.73 11.02
N CYS A 33 -35.88 61.76 9.76
CA CYS A 33 -35.43 62.98 9.08
C CYS A 33 -36.64 63.75 8.55
N THR A 34 -37.29 64.52 9.41
CA THR A 34 -38.48 65.33 9.06
C THR A 34 -38.10 66.47 8.10
N PHE A 35 -38.22 66.23 6.79
CA PHE A 35 -37.82 67.18 5.73
C PHE A 35 -38.70 68.44 5.66
N ALA A 36 -39.96 68.37 6.07
CA ALA A 36 -40.89 69.49 6.05
C ALA A 36 -41.77 69.55 7.30
N ASP A 37 -42.07 70.77 7.75
CA ASP A 37 -42.96 71.08 8.87
C ASP A 37 -43.89 72.26 8.52
N ALA A 38 -44.80 72.61 9.43
CA ALA A 38 -45.78 73.68 9.20
C ALA A 38 -45.18 75.10 9.08
N GLY A 39 -43.97 75.33 9.59
CA GLY A 39 -43.28 76.61 9.53
C GLY A 39 -42.39 76.76 8.29
N ASN A 40 -41.91 75.66 7.69
CA ASN A 40 -40.99 75.68 6.55
C ASN A 40 -41.62 75.28 5.20
N LEU A 41 -42.90 74.88 5.18
CA LEU A 41 -43.58 74.29 4.03
C LEU A 41 -43.46 75.08 2.72
N GLU A 42 -43.55 76.42 2.75
CA GLU A 42 -43.40 77.26 1.55
C GLU A 42 -41.97 77.20 0.97
N HIS A 43 -40.96 77.15 1.85
CA HIS A 43 -39.57 77.01 1.44
C HIS A 43 -39.29 75.61 0.88
N CYS A 44 -39.79 74.56 1.55
CA CYS A 44 -39.64 73.18 1.09
C CYS A 44 -40.35 72.93 -0.26
N ALA A 45 -41.54 73.52 -0.48
CA ALA A 45 -42.21 73.45 -1.78
C ALA A 45 -41.41 74.14 -2.90
N LYS A 46 -40.84 75.33 -2.65
CA LYS A 46 -39.96 76.02 -3.61
C LYS A 46 -38.69 75.20 -3.90
N TYR A 47 -38.04 74.67 -2.86
CA TYR A 47 -36.85 73.83 -2.99
C TYR A 47 -37.12 72.55 -3.78
N LEU A 48 -38.22 71.84 -3.48
CA LEU A 48 -38.64 70.66 -4.25
C LEU A 48 -38.85 71.02 -5.73
N ASN A 49 -39.55 72.10 -6.02
CA ASN A 49 -39.79 72.51 -7.41
C ASN A 49 -38.52 72.90 -8.16
N GLN A 50 -37.60 73.61 -7.52
CA GLN A 50 -36.27 73.89 -8.09
C GLN A 50 -35.48 72.60 -8.34
N THR A 51 -35.51 71.67 -7.38
CA THR A 51 -34.81 70.38 -7.44
C THR A 51 -35.37 69.48 -8.55
N LEU A 52 -36.70 69.44 -8.71
CA LEU A 52 -37.40 68.70 -9.76
C LEU A 52 -37.04 69.22 -11.16
N VAL A 53 -37.08 70.55 -11.35
CA VAL A 53 -36.62 71.17 -12.61
C VAL A 53 -35.15 70.86 -12.87
N THR A 54 -34.29 70.88 -11.84
CA THR A 54 -32.87 70.53 -11.96
C THR A 54 -32.65 69.07 -12.39
N PHE A 55 -33.49 68.14 -11.91
CA PHE A 55 -33.49 66.74 -12.35
C PHE A 55 -34.28 66.49 -13.66
N GLY A 56 -34.74 67.54 -14.35
CA GLY A 56 -35.39 67.43 -15.66
C GLY A 56 -36.89 67.07 -15.63
N PHE A 57 -37.56 67.16 -14.48
CA PHE A 57 -39.00 66.91 -14.39
C PHE A 57 -39.80 68.10 -14.95
N PRO A 58 -40.83 67.86 -15.79
CA PRO A 58 -41.48 68.90 -16.59
C PRO A 58 -42.56 69.73 -15.87
N ALA A 59 -42.82 69.49 -14.57
CA ALA A 59 -43.91 70.13 -13.85
C ALA A 59 -43.53 70.46 -12.39
N SER A 60 -43.84 71.70 -11.98
CA SER A 60 -43.84 72.09 -10.57
C SER A 60 -44.99 71.44 -9.82
N LEU A 61 -44.71 70.88 -8.65
CA LEU A 61 -45.71 70.50 -7.66
C LEU A 61 -46.41 71.77 -7.18
N ASP A 62 -47.70 71.87 -7.51
CA ASP A 62 -48.62 72.78 -6.84
C ASP A 62 -49.51 71.93 -5.92
N LEU A 63 -49.27 72.06 -4.62
CA LEU A 63 -49.97 71.33 -3.56
C LEU A 63 -51.19 72.10 -3.02
N PHE A 64 -51.36 73.37 -3.42
CA PHE A 64 -52.43 74.25 -2.96
C PHE A 64 -53.42 74.62 -4.08
N ALA A 65 -53.19 74.12 -5.29
CA ALA A 65 -54.09 74.24 -6.43
C ALA A 65 -55.49 73.68 -6.13
N ASN A 66 -56.51 74.47 -6.51
CA ASN A 66 -57.91 74.07 -6.46
C ASN A 66 -58.49 73.77 -7.86
N ASP A 67 -57.72 73.99 -8.93
CA ASP A 67 -58.14 73.71 -10.29
C ASP A 67 -57.69 72.30 -10.76
N PRO A 68 -58.52 71.56 -11.52
CA PRO A 68 -58.17 70.20 -11.96
C PRO A 68 -56.92 70.09 -12.84
N VAL A 69 -56.52 71.15 -13.55
CA VAL A 69 -55.40 71.12 -14.50
C VAL A 69 -54.06 71.16 -13.76
N SER A 70 -53.96 72.00 -12.73
CA SER A 70 -52.79 72.04 -11.83
C SER A 70 -52.67 70.77 -11.00
N ILE A 71 -53.77 70.24 -10.47
CA ILE A 71 -53.78 68.96 -9.76
C ILE A 71 -53.28 67.83 -10.68
N ALA A 72 -53.75 67.77 -11.93
CA ALA A 72 -53.29 66.77 -12.91
C ALA A 72 -51.78 66.90 -13.22
N ARG A 73 -51.23 68.13 -13.30
CA ARG A 73 -49.78 68.36 -13.46
C ARG A 73 -48.99 67.86 -12.26
N THR A 74 -49.44 68.14 -11.04
CA THR A 74 -48.84 67.63 -9.79
C THR A 74 -48.86 66.08 -9.79
N CYS A 75 -50.00 65.46 -10.12
CA CYS A 75 -50.10 64.00 -10.22
C CYS A 75 -49.17 63.39 -11.28
N ASN A 76 -49.06 63.99 -12.46
CA ASN A 76 -48.15 63.52 -13.51
C ASN A 76 -46.66 63.66 -13.14
N CYS A 77 -46.31 64.68 -12.36
CA CYS A 77 -44.97 64.84 -11.80
C CYS A 77 -44.65 63.73 -10.79
N ILE A 78 -45.56 63.48 -9.85
CA ILE A 78 -45.46 62.37 -8.87
C ILE A 78 -45.37 61.02 -9.57
N TYR A 79 -46.18 60.79 -10.60
CA TYR A 79 -46.12 59.55 -11.40
C TYR A 79 -44.77 59.39 -12.10
N SER A 80 -44.21 60.47 -12.66
CA SER A 80 -42.88 60.47 -13.30
C SER A 80 -41.76 60.18 -12.30
N LEU A 81 -41.85 60.72 -11.07
CA LEU A 81 -40.91 60.41 -9.98
C LEU A 81 -40.96 58.94 -9.58
N LEU A 82 -42.16 58.36 -9.43
CA LEU A 82 -42.35 56.95 -9.12
C LEU A 82 -41.82 56.05 -10.26
N GLN A 83 -42.09 56.40 -11.52
CA GLN A 83 -41.61 55.66 -12.69
C GLN A 83 -40.08 55.75 -12.86
N GLN A 84 -39.46 56.89 -12.53
CA GLN A 84 -38.01 56.97 -12.45
C GLN A 84 -37.48 56.11 -11.31
N ARG A 85 -38.06 56.20 -10.11
CA ARG A 85 -37.61 55.40 -8.96
C ARG A 85 -37.69 53.90 -9.23
N GLN A 86 -38.73 53.43 -9.91
CA GLN A 86 -38.86 52.03 -10.32
C GLN A 86 -37.71 51.63 -11.27
N ARG A 87 -37.45 52.41 -12.33
CA ARG A 87 -36.33 52.15 -13.25
C ARG A 87 -34.97 52.16 -12.55
N ASP A 88 -34.77 53.05 -11.58
CA ASP A 88 -33.53 53.10 -10.77
C ASP A 88 -33.38 51.87 -9.86
N ILE A 89 -34.48 51.29 -9.37
CA ILE A 89 -34.47 50.02 -8.62
C ILE A 89 -34.09 48.88 -9.57
N GLU A 90 -34.81 48.73 -10.69
CA GLU A 90 -34.59 47.67 -11.68
C GLU A 90 -33.16 47.68 -12.26
N PHE A 91 -32.62 48.87 -12.56
CA PHE A 91 -31.23 49.03 -13.01
C PHE A 91 -30.21 48.63 -11.94
N ARG A 92 -30.45 49.00 -10.68
CA ARG A 92 -29.56 48.66 -9.56
C ARG A 92 -29.62 47.17 -9.21
N GLU A 93 -30.81 46.56 -9.27
CA GLU A 93 -31.00 45.14 -9.02
C GLU A 93 -30.36 44.28 -10.11
N SER A 94 -30.58 44.60 -11.40
CA SER A 94 -29.91 43.92 -12.53
C SER A 94 -28.38 44.07 -12.48
N THR A 95 -27.85 45.25 -12.13
CA THR A 95 -26.40 45.46 -11.94
C THR A 95 -25.83 44.62 -10.78
N ASN A 96 -26.58 44.50 -9.68
CA ASN A 96 -26.18 43.65 -8.54
C ASN A 96 -26.25 42.16 -8.89
N GLU A 97 -27.27 41.72 -9.61
CA GLU A 97 -27.40 40.34 -10.08
C GLU A 97 -26.27 39.98 -11.04
N GLN A 98 -25.95 40.86 -12.00
CA GLN A 98 -24.81 40.65 -12.91
C GLN A 98 -23.48 40.54 -12.14
N ARG A 99 -23.27 41.36 -11.10
CA ARG A 99 -22.09 41.27 -10.23
C ARG A 99 -22.04 39.94 -9.49
N GLN A 100 -23.16 39.47 -8.95
CA GLN A 100 -23.25 38.16 -8.28
C GLN A 100 -22.96 37.01 -9.25
N ARG A 101 -23.52 37.05 -10.47
CA ARG A 101 -23.25 36.06 -11.52
C ARG A 101 -21.77 36.00 -11.88
N ILE A 102 -21.11 37.14 -12.09
CA ILE A 102 -19.66 37.21 -12.39
C ILE A 102 -18.82 36.70 -11.21
N PHE A 103 -19.21 37.02 -9.97
CA PHE A 103 -18.52 36.51 -8.78
C PHE A 103 -18.63 34.98 -8.63
N LEU A 104 -19.81 34.42 -8.89
CA LEU A 104 -20.06 32.98 -8.88
C LEU A 104 -19.28 32.25 -9.99
N ASP A 105 -19.25 32.81 -11.20
CA ASP A 105 -18.49 32.29 -12.34
C ASP A 105 -16.98 32.29 -12.07
N MET A 106 -16.44 33.38 -11.51
CA MET A 106 -15.04 33.48 -11.09
C MET A 106 -14.67 32.44 -10.02
N LEU A 107 -15.54 32.22 -9.03
CA LEU A 107 -15.32 31.20 -7.99
C LEU A 107 -15.28 29.80 -8.60
N LEU A 108 -16.25 29.47 -9.46
CA LEU A 108 -16.37 28.17 -10.11
C LEU A 108 -15.24 27.90 -11.09
N SER A 109 -14.77 28.92 -11.82
CA SER A 109 -13.60 28.84 -12.70
C SER A 109 -12.32 28.53 -11.92
N SER A 110 -12.09 29.20 -10.79
CA SER A 110 -10.95 28.93 -9.90
C SER A 110 -10.97 27.49 -9.34
N ASP A 111 -12.15 27.01 -8.94
CA ASP A 111 -12.32 25.64 -8.46
C ASP A 111 -12.13 24.61 -9.57
N MET A 112 -12.58 24.89 -10.80
CA MET A 112 -12.33 24.04 -11.97
C MET A 112 -10.82 23.89 -12.21
N SER A 113 -10.07 24.98 -12.34
CA SER A 113 -8.62 24.91 -12.60
C SER A 113 -7.85 24.26 -11.45
N ARG A 114 -8.31 24.38 -10.21
CA ARG A 114 -7.77 23.66 -9.05
C ARG A 114 -8.01 22.15 -9.14
N LEU A 115 -9.16 21.71 -9.66
CA LEU A 115 -9.49 20.31 -9.87
C LEU A 115 -8.74 19.74 -11.09
N GLU A 116 -8.68 20.46 -12.21
CA GLU A 116 -7.93 20.07 -13.42
C GLU A 116 -6.46 19.82 -13.09
N ALA A 117 -5.79 20.73 -12.38
CA ALA A 117 -4.40 20.56 -11.95
C ALA A 117 -4.20 19.40 -10.96
N LYS A 118 -5.26 18.95 -10.27
CA LYS A 118 -5.22 17.75 -9.42
C LYS A 118 -5.37 16.47 -10.27
N VAL A 119 -6.23 16.48 -11.28
CA VAL A 119 -6.41 15.37 -12.23
C VAL A 119 -5.10 15.11 -12.98
N GLU A 120 -4.49 16.13 -13.59
CA GLU A 120 -3.23 16.01 -14.34
C GLU A 120 -2.10 15.39 -13.48
N ARG A 121 -2.00 15.79 -12.21
CA ARG A 121 -1.03 15.22 -11.25
C ARG A 121 -1.30 13.77 -10.88
N LEU A 122 -2.57 13.34 -10.86
CA LEU A 122 -2.95 11.96 -10.59
C LEU A 122 -2.72 11.08 -11.81
N GLU A 123 -3.02 11.57 -13.01
CA GLU A 123 -2.73 10.89 -14.28
C GLU A 123 -1.22 10.69 -14.48
N ALA A 124 -0.41 11.71 -14.17
CA ALA A 124 1.04 11.60 -14.19
C ALA A 124 1.58 10.54 -13.20
N GLN A 125 0.99 10.44 -12.00
CA GLN A 125 1.33 9.42 -11.01
C GLN A 125 0.90 8.00 -11.46
N LEU A 126 -0.29 7.87 -12.04
CA LEU A 126 -0.78 6.60 -12.60
C LEU A 126 0.17 6.10 -13.69
N ALA A 127 0.48 6.96 -14.67
CA ALA A 127 1.42 6.63 -15.74
C ALA A 127 2.84 6.33 -15.22
N ALA A 128 3.27 6.91 -14.10
CA ALA A 128 4.53 6.55 -13.46
C ALA A 128 4.46 5.14 -12.83
N LYS A 129 3.35 4.82 -12.13
CA LYS A 129 3.12 3.50 -11.53
C LYS A 129 2.96 2.39 -12.57
N ASP A 130 2.33 2.64 -13.71
CA ASP A 130 2.25 1.68 -14.80
C ASP A 130 3.64 1.31 -15.37
N ARG A 131 4.54 2.30 -15.48
CA ARG A 131 5.93 2.06 -15.91
C ARG A 131 6.73 1.28 -14.87
N GLU A 132 6.51 1.56 -13.58
CA GLU A 132 7.12 0.83 -12.46
C GLU A 132 6.64 -0.63 -12.43
N LEU A 133 5.33 -0.87 -12.48
CA LEU A 133 4.73 -2.20 -12.58
C LEU A 133 5.27 -2.98 -13.79
N ALA A 134 5.26 -2.38 -14.98
CA ALA A 134 5.81 -3.02 -16.18
C ALA A 134 7.32 -3.33 -16.05
N THR A 135 8.06 -2.61 -15.22
CA THR A 135 9.47 -2.91 -14.92
C THR A 135 9.57 -4.08 -13.95
N LEU A 136 8.81 -4.06 -12.85
CA LEU A 136 8.75 -5.13 -11.86
C LEU A 136 8.36 -6.48 -12.51
N THR A 137 7.29 -6.53 -13.30
CA THR A 137 6.85 -7.75 -14.00
C THR A 137 7.93 -8.32 -14.94
N ARG A 138 8.74 -7.47 -15.59
CA ARG A 138 9.86 -7.94 -16.43
C ARG A 138 11.00 -8.50 -15.57
N THR A 139 11.31 -7.89 -14.43
CA THR A 139 12.33 -8.40 -13.51
C THR A 139 11.90 -9.72 -12.85
N GLU A 140 10.63 -9.83 -12.45
CA GLU A 140 10.01 -11.04 -11.91
C GLU A 140 10.06 -12.17 -12.93
N ALA A 141 9.58 -11.95 -14.17
CA ALA A 141 9.61 -12.95 -15.24
C ALA A 141 11.04 -13.45 -15.52
N LYS A 142 12.04 -12.56 -15.51
CA LYS A 142 13.45 -12.93 -15.64
C LYS A 142 13.96 -13.76 -14.46
N ALA A 143 13.60 -13.39 -13.23
CA ALA A 143 13.95 -14.14 -12.02
C ALA A 143 13.31 -15.54 -12.04
N THR A 144 12.01 -15.64 -12.37
CA THR A 144 11.29 -16.91 -12.54
C THR A 144 11.95 -17.81 -13.59
N ALA A 145 12.34 -17.26 -14.75
CA ALA A 145 13.05 -18.03 -15.77
C ALA A 145 14.42 -18.54 -15.28
N THR A 146 15.15 -17.72 -14.53
CA THR A 146 16.45 -18.08 -13.93
C THR A 146 16.29 -19.20 -12.90
N PHE A 147 15.31 -19.10 -12.01
CA PHE A 147 15.03 -20.15 -11.02
C PHE A 147 14.55 -21.46 -11.68
N LYS A 148 13.73 -21.40 -12.74
CA LYS A 148 13.33 -22.60 -13.51
C LYS A 148 14.54 -23.31 -14.11
N ALA A 149 15.43 -22.58 -14.78
CA ALA A 149 16.67 -23.16 -15.33
C ALA A 149 17.56 -23.78 -14.24
N GLN A 150 17.62 -23.19 -13.05
CA GLN A 150 18.38 -23.74 -11.94
C GLN A 150 17.72 -25.00 -11.32
N ILE A 151 16.39 -25.05 -11.26
CA ILE A 151 15.63 -26.25 -10.86
C ILE A 151 15.88 -27.39 -11.86
N GLU A 152 15.82 -27.11 -13.17
CA GLU A 152 16.09 -28.10 -14.22
C GLU A 152 17.53 -28.64 -14.13
N LYS A 153 18.53 -27.78 -13.88
CA LYS A 153 19.91 -28.21 -13.67
C LYS A 153 20.06 -29.13 -12.46
N LEU A 154 19.46 -28.77 -11.32
CA LEU A 154 19.48 -29.61 -10.11
C LEU A 154 18.76 -30.95 -10.32
N GLN A 155 17.69 -30.97 -11.12
CA GLN A 155 17.01 -32.22 -11.50
C GLN A 155 17.92 -33.12 -12.35
N GLN A 156 18.62 -32.56 -13.34
CA GLN A 156 19.59 -33.28 -14.18
C GLN A 156 20.74 -33.86 -13.34
N GLU A 157 21.38 -33.06 -12.48
CA GLU A 157 22.45 -33.51 -11.58
C GLU A 157 21.95 -34.66 -10.68
N ARG A 158 20.75 -34.53 -10.09
CA ARG A 158 20.12 -35.58 -9.28
C ARG A 158 19.86 -36.87 -10.08
N ASP A 159 19.41 -36.76 -11.33
CA ASP A 159 19.17 -37.94 -12.19
C ASP A 159 20.48 -38.62 -12.62
N GLU A 160 21.57 -37.86 -12.80
CA GLU A 160 22.91 -38.39 -13.03
C GLU A 160 23.46 -39.12 -11.80
N PHE A 161 23.36 -38.53 -10.61
CA PHE A 161 23.72 -39.20 -9.36
C PHE A 161 22.91 -40.48 -9.16
N GLN A 162 21.59 -40.46 -9.44
CA GLN A 162 20.74 -41.64 -9.33
C GLN A 162 21.17 -42.76 -10.30
N ARG A 163 21.52 -42.43 -11.56
CA ARG A 163 22.11 -43.39 -12.51
C ARG A 163 23.44 -43.97 -12.00
N MET A 164 24.31 -43.12 -11.46
CA MET A 164 25.62 -43.52 -10.93
C MET A 164 25.49 -44.45 -9.72
N VAL A 165 24.57 -44.18 -8.79
CA VAL A 165 24.28 -45.03 -7.62
C VAL A 165 23.80 -46.41 -8.06
N ILE A 166 22.88 -46.49 -9.04
CA ILE A 166 22.39 -47.77 -9.58
C ILE A 166 23.55 -48.55 -10.22
N GLY A 167 24.38 -47.91 -11.04
CA GLY A 167 25.56 -48.55 -11.65
C GLY A 167 26.58 -49.04 -10.62
N ASN A 168 26.85 -48.26 -9.58
CA ASN A 168 27.74 -48.66 -8.48
C ASN A 168 27.20 -49.88 -7.71
N GLN A 169 25.90 -49.89 -7.42
CA GLN A 169 25.22 -51.02 -6.77
C GLN A 169 25.30 -52.30 -7.61
N GLN A 170 25.20 -52.20 -8.94
CA GLN A 170 25.39 -53.32 -9.87
C GLN A 170 26.84 -53.84 -9.83
N VAL A 171 27.84 -52.95 -9.93
CA VAL A 171 29.28 -53.33 -9.85
C VAL A 171 29.59 -54.00 -8.51
N ARG A 172 29.09 -53.46 -7.40
CA ARG A 172 29.25 -54.05 -6.06
C ARG A 172 28.65 -55.46 -5.99
N THR A 173 27.48 -55.66 -6.60
CA THR A 173 26.82 -56.97 -6.67
C THR A 173 27.67 -57.97 -7.48
N GLN A 174 28.17 -57.56 -8.65
CA GLN A 174 29.07 -58.38 -9.48
C GLN A 174 30.35 -58.77 -8.73
N GLN A 175 31.00 -57.82 -8.04
CA GLN A 175 32.19 -58.08 -7.23
C GLN A 175 31.93 -59.09 -6.11
N ILE A 176 30.77 -59.04 -5.44
CA ILE A 176 30.36 -60.03 -4.43
C ILE A 176 30.21 -61.43 -5.05
N HIS A 177 29.66 -61.54 -6.26
CA HIS A 177 29.56 -62.83 -6.96
C HIS A 177 30.93 -63.40 -7.37
N GLU A 178 31.85 -62.56 -7.86
CA GLU A 178 33.21 -63.00 -8.19
C GLU A 178 34.02 -63.39 -6.94
N MET A 179 33.91 -62.64 -5.85
CA MET A 179 34.49 -62.99 -4.54
C MET A 179 34.03 -64.37 -4.10
N LYS A 180 32.71 -64.62 -4.09
CA LYS A 180 32.13 -65.93 -3.72
C LYS A 180 32.53 -67.07 -4.67
N LYS A 181 32.84 -66.78 -5.94
CA LYS A 181 33.38 -67.77 -6.87
C LYS A 181 34.83 -68.13 -6.50
N LYS A 182 35.69 -67.13 -6.31
CA LYS A 182 37.10 -67.33 -5.90
C LYS A 182 37.22 -68.01 -4.54
N GLU A 183 36.35 -67.68 -3.59
CA GLU A 183 36.26 -68.34 -2.28
C GLU A 183 35.96 -69.84 -2.40
N LYS A 184 35.02 -70.23 -3.26
CA LYS A 184 34.75 -71.66 -3.57
C LYS A 184 35.92 -72.36 -4.26
N GLU A 185 36.67 -71.66 -5.11
CA GLU A 185 37.88 -72.21 -5.75
C GLU A 185 39.03 -72.36 -4.74
N TYR A 186 39.18 -71.40 -3.82
CA TYR A 186 40.15 -71.45 -2.71
C TYR A 186 39.87 -72.62 -1.77
N ILE A 187 38.61 -72.83 -1.35
CA ILE A 187 38.22 -73.97 -0.50
C ILE A 187 38.61 -75.30 -1.18
N LYS A 188 38.27 -75.48 -2.46
CA LYS A 188 38.65 -76.68 -3.23
C LYS A 188 40.17 -76.87 -3.34
N LEU A 189 40.93 -75.78 -3.45
CA LEU A 189 42.39 -75.84 -3.51
C LEU A 189 42.99 -76.20 -2.14
N GLN A 190 42.41 -75.66 -1.06
CA GLN A 190 42.77 -75.98 0.32
C GLN A 190 42.47 -77.44 0.67
N GLU A 191 41.33 -77.98 0.23
CA GLU A 191 40.98 -79.40 0.34
C GLU A 191 42.02 -80.28 -0.37
N ARG A 192 42.37 -79.98 -1.63
CA ARG A 192 43.41 -80.69 -2.39
C ARG A 192 44.78 -80.62 -1.71
N LEU A 193 45.18 -79.46 -1.20
CA LEU A 193 46.44 -79.29 -0.49
C LEU A 193 46.46 -80.13 0.79
N ASN A 194 45.38 -80.13 1.56
CA ASN A 194 45.24 -80.97 2.75
C ASN A 194 45.31 -82.46 2.40
N GLN A 195 44.71 -82.87 1.28
CA GLN A 195 44.78 -84.25 0.80
C GLN A 195 46.21 -84.65 0.43
N VAL A 196 46.93 -83.85 -0.36
CA VAL A 196 48.36 -84.06 -0.68
C VAL A 196 49.23 -84.06 0.58
N LEU A 197 48.95 -83.20 1.56
CA LEU A 197 49.66 -83.20 2.85
C LEU A 197 49.41 -84.50 3.65
N MET A 198 48.19 -85.05 3.61
CA MET A 198 47.85 -86.30 4.28
C MET A 198 48.43 -87.52 3.55
N GLU A 199 48.44 -87.52 2.22
CA GLU A 199 49.14 -88.50 1.38
C GLU A 199 50.64 -88.47 1.68
N LYS A 200 51.28 -87.29 1.64
CA LYS A 200 52.69 -87.12 2.01
C LYS A 200 52.97 -87.50 3.47
N LYS A 201 52.01 -87.38 4.39
CA LYS A 201 52.14 -87.85 5.79
C LYS A 201 52.00 -89.37 5.92
N LYS A 202 51.30 -90.03 4.99
CA LYS A 202 51.19 -91.48 4.86
C LYS A 202 52.46 -92.06 4.20
N GLU A 203 52.95 -91.43 3.13
CA GLU A 203 54.24 -91.72 2.51
C GLU A 203 55.42 -91.42 3.44
N SER A 204 55.32 -90.39 4.28
CA SER A 204 56.31 -90.12 5.33
C SER A 204 56.28 -91.20 6.41
N ARG A 205 55.14 -91.83 6.70
CA ARG A 205 55.09 -93.00 7.59
C ARG A 205 55.81 -94.23 7.01
N SER A 206 55.68 -94.52 5.71
CA SER A 206 56.44 -95.61 5.07
C SER A 206 57.89 -95.22 4.72
N GLY A 207 58.15 -93.93 4.48
CA GLY A 207 59.48 -93.40 4.18
C GLY A 207 60.37 -93.22 5.42
N MET A 208 59.77 -93.08 6.62
CA MET A 208 60.52 -93.07 7.89
C MET A 208 61.23 -94.42 8.15
N GLU A 209 60.64 -95.54 7.70
CA GLU A 209 61.30 -96.86 7.77
C GLU A 209 62.46 -96.99 6.78
N ILE A 210 62.41 -96.29 5.63
CA ILE A 210 63.49 -96.31 4.63
C ILE A 210 64.64 -95.36 5.01
N MET A 211 64.35 -94.20 5.61
CA MET A 211 65.40 -93.25 6.06
C MET A 211 66.25 -93.77 7.23
N ASN A 212 65.77 -94.72 8.03
CA ASN A 212 66.56 -95.27 9.14
C ASN A 212 67.70 -96.20 8.71
N LEU A 213 67.81 -96.53 7.41
CA LEU A 213 68.89 -97.36 6.85
C LEU A 213 69.92 -96.58 6.00
N LEU A 214 69.77 -95.26 5.84
CA LEU A 214 70.70 -94.42 5.09
C LEU A 214 71.08 -93.14 5.86
N GLN A 215 71.93 -93.29 6.88
CA GLN A 215 72.67 -92.16 7.43
C GLN A 215 73.89 -91.82 6.57
N LYS A 216 73.94 -90.56 6.09
CA LYS A 216 75.05 -89.87 5.39
C LYS A 216 75.40 -90.42 3.99
N GLU A 217 75.46 -89.59 2.96
CA GLU A 217 76.50 -88.56 2.85
C GLU A 217 76.07 -87.21 2.24
N GLU A 218 76.94 -86.22 2.39
CA GLU A 218 76.67 -84.80 2.13
C GLU A 218 77.04 -84.37 0.70
N ARG A 219 76.09 -83.78 -0.03
CA ARG A 219 76.39 -82.93 -1.20
C ARG A 219 75.68 -81.59 -1.08
N GLN A 220 76.47 -80.53 -1.05
CA GLN A 220 76.03 -79.14 -0.99
C GLN A 220 75.35 -78.66 -2.28
N ARG A 221 74.35 -77.78 -2.10
CA ARG A 221 73.69 -76.93 -3.12
C ARG A 221 72.82 -77.64 -4.17
N GLY A 222 71.77 -77.03 -4.70
CA GLY A 222 71.37 -75.61 -4.62
C GLY A 222 70.58 -75.17 -3.38
N THR A 223 71.00 -74.07 -2.77
CA THR A 223 70.21 -73.34 -1.75
C THR A 223 69.08 -72.57 -2.44
N TRP A 224 67.89 -73.16 -2.57
CA TRP A 224 66.72 -72.39 -3.00
C TRP A 224 66.33 -71.43 -1.87
N ASN A 225 66.59 -70.14 -2.07
CA ASN A 225 66.56 -69.14 -1.01
C ASN A 225 65.12 -68.63 -0.73
N GLY A 226 64.20 -69.55 -0.37
CA GLY A 226 62.77 -69.28 -0.16
C GLY A 226 62.48 -68.21 0.91
N LYS A 227 63.36 -68.08 1.92
CA LYS A 227 63.26 -67.07 2.99
C LYS A 227 63.18 -65.61 2.49
N LYS A 228 63.65 -65.32 1.27
CA LYS A 228 63.53 -63.98 0.67
C LYS A 228 62.15 -63.78 0.03
N ALA A 229 61.69 -64.77 -0.75
CA ALA A 229 60.39 -64.75 -1.40
C ALA A 229 59.23 -64.65 -0.40
N ASP A 230 59.22 -65.45 0.68
CA ASP A 230 58.18 -65.38 1.71
C ASP A 230 58.15 -64.03 2.44
N ASN A 231 59.33 -63.47 2.72
CA ASN A 231 59.46 -62.17 3.39
C ASN A 231 58.98 -61.03 2.49
N ASP A 232 59.28 -61.09 1.19
CA ASP A 232 58.82 -60.13 0.20
C ASP A 232 57.31 -60.29 -0.08
N PHE A 233 56.75 -61.52 -0.03
CA PHE A 233 55.31 -61.76 -0.13
C PHE A 233 54.55 -61.18 1.06
N TYR A 234 55.02 -61.41 2.30
CA TYR A 234 54.45 -60.82 3.50
C TYR A 234 54.54 -59.28 3.46
N LYS A 235 55.69 -58.73 3.06
CA LYS A 235 55.86 -57.28 2.86
C LYS A 235 54.92 -56.73 1.79
N MET A 236 54.70 -57.45 0.69
CA MET A 236 53.80 -57.03 -0.38
C MET A 236 52.34 -57.04 0.08
N ILE A 237 51.90 -58.09 0.79
CA ILE A 237 50.55 -58.15 1.39
C ILE A 237 50.37 -57.00 2.40
N ILE A 238 51.29 -56.82 3.34
CA ILE A 238 51.25 -55.72 4.33
C ILE A 238 51.24 -54.34 3.63
N ARG A 239 52.03 -54.16 2.57
CA ARG A 239 52.08 -52.90 1.80
C ARG A 239 50.77 -52.66 1.03
N ASN A 240 50.19 -53.69 0.43
CA ASN A 240 48.92 -53.56 -0.29
C ASN A 240 47.76 -53.26 0.66
N ASN A 241 47.69 -53.97 1.79
CA ASN A 241 46.66 -53.76 2.82
C ASN A 241 46.80 -52.40 3.53
N LYS A 242 48.03 -51.88 3.67
CA LYS A 242 48.28 -50.48 4.09
C LYS A 242 47.83 -49.47 3.03
N ASN A 243 48.10 -49.72 1.76
CA ASN A 243 47.66 -48.84 0.67
C ASN A 243 46.13 -48.81 0.55
N GLU A 244 45.45 -49.96 0.67
CA GLU A 244 43.99 -50.05 0.74
C GLU A 244 43.43 -49.27 1.94
N ASN A 245 44.06 -49.39 3.12
CA ASN A 245 43.69 -48.58 4.29
C ASN A 245 43.91 -47.08 4.09
N LEU A 246 45.01 -46.68 3.44
CA LEU A 246 45.29 -45.27 3.12
C LEU A 246 44.26 -44.69 2.16
N ILE A 247 43.89 -45.43 1.10
CA ILE A 247 42.86 -45.05 0.15
C ILE A 247 41.49 -44.97 0.84
N CYS A 248 41.15 -45.97 1.66
CA CYS A 248 39.87 -46.00 2.38
C CYS A 248 39.75 -44.82 3.37
N ASN A 249 40.80 -44.52 4.14
CA ASN A 249 40.85 -43.36 5.03
C ASN A 249 40.78 -42.03 4.27
N TYR A 250 41.44 -41.91 3.11
CA TYR A 250 41.37 -40.69 2.30
C TYR A 250 39.96 -40.45 1.74
N ILE A 251 39.26 -41.51 1.34
CA ILE A 251 37.86 -41.44 0.87
C ILE A 251 36.92 -41.09 2.02
N THR A 252 37.02 -41.76 3.18
CA THR A 252 36.15 -41.44 4.33
C THR A 252 36.41 -40.05 4.90
N PHE A 253 37.66 -39.58 4.94
CA PHE A 253 37.98 -38.22 5.38
C PHE A 253 37.38 -37.16 4.45
N ASN A 254 37.47 -37.32 3.13
CA ASN A 254 36.82 -36.41 2.18
C ASN A 254 35.29 -36.48 2.26
N ALA A 255 34.70 -37.67 2.39
CA ALA A 255 33.26 -37.84 2.55
C ALA A 255 32.73 -37.19 3.84
N LEU A 256 33.45 -37.33 4.95
CA LEU A 256 33.15 -36.64 6.22
C LEU A 256 33.26 -35.12 6.06
N GLY A 257 34.30 -34.62 5.38
CA GLY A 257 34.44 -33.19 5.07
C GLY A 257 33.27 -32.63 4.26
N GLN A 258 32.84 -33.34 3.21
CA GLN A 258 31.66 -32.96 2.42
C GLN A 258 30.37 -33.01 3.23
N LEU A 259 30.16 -34.05 4.05
CA LEU A 259 29.00 -34.16 4.93
C LEU A 259 28.96 -33.01 5.96
N CYS A 260 30.08 -32.67 6.60
CA CYS A 260 30.16 -31.54 7.52
C CYS A 260 29.84 -30.20 6.82
N PHE A 261 30.32 -30.00 5.59
CA PHE A 261 30.02 -28.78 4.82
C PHE A 261 28.53 -28.69 4.44
N ILE A 262 27.91 -29.79 4.01
CA ILE A 262 26.47 -29.86 3.71
C ILE A 262 25.64 -29.60 4.98
N ILE A 263 26.00 -30.21 6.11
CA ILE A 263 25.33 -29.99 7.40
C ILE A 263 25.43 -28.52 7.82
N PHE A 264 26.60 -27.89 7.66
CA PHE A 264 26.79 -26.47 7.98
C PHE A 264 25.90 -25.55 7.14
N LEU A 265 25.80 -25.80 5.83
CA LEU A 265 24.89 -25.05 4.95
C LEU A 265 23.41 -25.26 5.31
N LEU A 266 23.02 -26.50 5.65
CA LEU A 266 21.65 -26.79 6.08
C LEU A 266 21.29 -26.08 7.40
N VAL A 267 22.22 -26.00 8.36
CA VAL A 267 22.02 -25.25 9.62
C VAL A 267 21.78 -23.77 9.32
N LEU A 268 22.66 -23.12 8.54
CA LEU A 268 22.47 -21.71 8.17
C LEU A 268 21.14 -21.44 7.46
N GLN A 269 20.68 -22.38 6.63
CA GLN A 269 19.42 -22.24 5.90
C GLN A 269 18.19 -22.48 6.81
N VAL A 270 18.30 -23.34 7.83
CA VAL A 270 17.27 -23.49 8.88
C VAL A 270 17.21 -22.25 9.76
N ASP A 271 18.35 -21.70 10.17
CA ASP A 271 18.42 -20.47 10.99
C ASP A 271 17.76 -19.30 10.24
N SER A 272 18.09 -19.12 8.95
CA SER A 272 17.45 -18.11 8.10
C SER A 272 15.95 -18.33 7.92
N TYR A 273 15.49 -19.59 7.86
CA TYR A 273 14.07 -19.90 7.74
C TYR A 273 13.30 -19.58 9.04
N GLU A 274 13.85 -19.93 10.20
CA GLU A 274 13.23 -19.64 11.51
C GLU A 274 13.15 -18.13 11.78
N VAL A 275 14.16 -17.34 11.39
CA VAL A 275 14.10 -15.86 11.45
C VAL A 275 12.96 -15.31 10.60
N ASN A 276 12.88 -15.65 9.31
CA ASN A 276 11.83 -15.16 8.41
C ASN A 276 10.42 -15.60 8.87
N LYS A 277 10.30 -16.80 9.44
CA LYS A 277 9.07 -17.32 10.03
C LYS A 277 8.65 -16.52 11.27
N GLN A 278 9.61 -16.10 12.09
CA GLN A 278 9.35 -15.30 13.28
C GLN A 278 8.93 -13.86 12.93
N GLU A 279 9.54 -13.27 11.90
CA GLU A 279 9.15 -11.98 11.31
C GLU A 279 7.71 -12.04 10.77
N LEU A 280 7.38 -13.03 9.94
CA LEU A 280 6.01 -13.26 9.45
C LEU A 280 4.97 -13.47 10.57
N MET A 281 5.35 -14.11 11.68
CA MET A 281 4.45 -14.21 12.84
C MET A 281 4.25 -12.88 13.56
N SER A 282 5.27 -12.01 13.60
CA SER A 282 5.15 -10.64 14.14
C SER A 282 4.21 -9.80 13.27
N GLU A 283 4.45 -9.74 11.96
CA GLU A 283 3.58 -9.02 11.02
C GLU A 283 2.12 -9.51 11.09
N ASN A 284 1.92 -10.82 11.22
CA ASN A 284 0.58 -11.39 11.35
C ASN A 284 -0.08 -11.02 12.69
N ALA A 285 0.69 -10.87 13.77
CA ALA A 285 0.20 -10.38 15.05
C ALA A 285 -0.16 -8.89 14.99
N ASP A 286 0.66 -8.06 14.33
CA ASP A 286 0.43 -6.63 14.14
C ASP A 286 -0.78 -6.38 13.24
N LEU A 287 -0.93 -7.12 12.14
CA LEU A 287 -2.12 -7.08 11.29
C LEU A 287 -3.39 -7.48 12.05
N LYS A 288 -3.31 -8.50 12.93
CA LYS A 288 -4.42 -8.88 13.83
C LYS A 288 -4.72 -7.79 14.86
N ALA A 289 -3.71 -7.10 15.38
CA ALA A 289 -3.89 -5.99 16.32
C ALA A 289 -4.56 -4.79 15.63
N LEU A 290 -4.08 -4.41 14.43
CA LEU A 290 -4.67 -3.36 13.61
C LEU A 290 -6.13 -3.68 13.24
N LEU A 291 -6.42 -4.91 12.82
CA LEU A 291 -7.78 -5.33 12.48
C LEU A 291 -8.72 -5.24 13.71
N ARG A 292 -8.24 -5.61 14.91
CA ARG A 292 -8.99 -5.44 16.16
C ARG A 292 -9.19 -3.97 16.51
N SER A 293 -8.19 -3.11 16.28
CA SER A 293 -8.32 -1.66 16.46
C SER A 293 -9.41 -1.11 15.55
N MET A 294 -9.34 -1.37 14.24
CA MET A 294 -10.37 -0.92 13.29
C MET A 294 -11.76 -1.47 13.63
N GLN A 295 -11.86 -2.72 14.09
CA GLN A 295 -13.12 -3.29 14.59
C GLN A 295 -13.63 -2.63 15.88
N MET A 296 -12.72 -2.14 16.74
CA MET A 296 -13.05 -1.36 17.93
C MET A 296 -13.51 0.04 17.54
N ASP A 297 -12.79 0.73 16.67
CA ASP A 297 -13.11 2.07 16.16
C ASP A 297 -14.47 2.06 15.45
N MET A 298 -14.73 1.07 14.58
CA MET A 298 -16.03 0.89 13.93
C MET A 298 -17.15 0.55 14.93
N ARG A 299 -16.85 -0.25 15.95
CA ARG A 299 -17.82 -0.58 17.02
C ARG A 299 -18.13 0.63 17.89
N GLU A 300 -17.13 1.45 18.20
CA GLU A 300 -17.29 2.68 18.97
C GLU A 300 -18.08 3.72 18.16
N PHE A 301 -17.78 3.87 16.87
CA PHE A 301 -18.55 4.73 15.97
C PHE A 301 -20.02 4.31 15.85
N LEU A 302 -20.31 3.00 15.80
CA LEU A 302 -21.68 2.47 15.71
C LEU A 302 -22.43 2.44 17.05
N ASN A 303 -21.71 2.29 18.17
CA ASN A 303 -22.29 2.27 19.52
C ASN A 303 -22.26 3.63 20.22
N ALA A 304 -21.63 4.65 19.63
CA ALA A 304 -21.68 6.02 20.10
C ALA A 304 -23.16 6.43 20.19
N PRO A 305 -23.70 6.70 21.40
CA PRO A 305 -25.05 7.21 21.50
C PRO A 305 -25.09 8.56 20.76
N ASN A 306 -26.08 8.76 19.89
CA ASN A 306 -26.27 10.01 19.14
C ASN A 306 -26.36 11.20 20.12
N GLY A 307 -25.23 11.84 20.43
CA GLY A 307 -25.17 12.84 21.50
C GLY A 307 -23.77 13.16 22.04
N LEU A 308 -23.03 13.97 21.28
CA LEU A 308 -22.20 15.09 21.78
C LEU A 308 -21.21 14.85 22.96
N SER A 309 -19.91 14.89 22.65
CA SER A 309 -18.87 15.34 23.59
C SER A 309 -17.68 16.01 22.89
N LYS A 310 -17.77 17.32 22.62
CA LYS A 310 -16.58 18.14 22.34
C LYS A 310 -15.85 18.43 23.67
N PRO A 311 -14.51 18.30 23.76
CA PRO A 311 -13.77 18.74 24.93
C PRO A 311 -13.80 20.27 25.05
N THR A 312 -13.97 20.76 26.27
CA THR A 312 -14.20 22.18 26.58
C THR A 312 -12.90 22.99 26.59
N VAL A 313 -12.86 24.10 25.86
CA VAL A 313 -11.91 25.21 26.07
C VAL A 313 -12.74 26.49 26.15
N PRO A 314 -12.58 27.33 27.19
CA PRO A 314 -13.39 28.54 27.35
C PRO A 314 -12.81 29.73 26.56
N LEU A 315 -13.67 30.55 25.96
CA LEU A 315 -13.93 31.96 26.35
C LEU A 315 -14.80 32.74 25.32
N ASN A 316 -15.83 33.43 25.84
CA ASN A 316 -16.63 34.57 25.32
C ASN A 316 -17.55 34.48 24.06
N GLU A 317 -18.86 34.68 24.35
CA GLU A 317 -19.83 35.66 23.78
C GLU A 317 -20.05 35.77 22.25
N ARG A 318 -21.27 35.82 21.66
CA ARG A 318 -22.72 35.74 22.07
C ARG A 318 -23.46 35.18 20.82
N ILE A 319 -24.33 34.17 20.86
CA ILE A 319 -25.73 34.09 21.35
C ILE A 319 -26.79 34.74 20.42
N ASP A 320 -27.84 33.94 20.14
CA ASP A 320 -29.16 34.16 19.49
C ASP A 320 -29.29 33.94 17.96
N ALA A 321 -30.34 33.28 17.41
CA ALA A 321 -31.30 32.27 17.92
C ALA A 321 -32.04 31.61 16.70
N ASP A 322 -32.42 30.34 16.80
CA ASP A 322 -33.17 29.52 15.79
C ASP A 322 -34.72 29.67 16.00
N PRO A 323 -35.68 28.97 15.33
CA PRO A 323 -35.68 27.98 14.22
C PRO A 323 -36.70 28.41 13.08
N PRO A 324 -37.29 27.57 12.17
CA PRO A 324 -37.23 26.10 11.97
C PRO A 324 -37.18 25.58 10.49
N GLN A 325 -37.56 24.30 10.34
CA GLN A 325 -37.62 23.36 9.20
C GLN A 325 -38.59 23.75 8.04
N SER A 326 -38.52 23.20 6.82
CA SER A 326 -38.56 21.76 6.45
C SER A 326 -38.29 21.53 4.93
N PRO A 327 -38.47 20.33 4.32
CA PRO A 327 -37.50 19.23 4.27
C PRO A 327 -37.00 18.91 2.84
N LEU A 328 -35.98 18.05 2.73
CA LEU A 328 -35.51 17.39 1.48
C LEU A 328 -34.98 18.32 0.37
N GLY A 329 -33.72 18.73 0.49
CA GLY A 329 -32.91 19.26 -0.60
C GLY A 329 -31.47 18.77 -0.44
N GLY A 330 -31.12 17.64 -1.09
CA GLY A 330 -29.87 16.94 -0.83
C GLY A 330 -28.63 17.76 -1.18
N LYS A 331 -27.76 17.98 -0.20
CA LYS A 331 -26.37 18.40 -0.39
C LYS A 331 -25.42 17.38 0.20
N THR A 332 -24.53 16.88 -0.65
CA THR A 332 -23.34 16.14 -0.24
C THR A 332 -22.29 17.16 0.24
N ASP A 333 -22.60 17.87 1.32
CA ASP A 333 -21.61 18.74 1.94
C ASP A 333 -20.57 17.89 2.67
N VAL A 334 -19.32 18.11 2.24
CA VAL A 334 -18.11 17.42 2.66
C VAL A 334 -17.92 17.51 4.17
N PHE A 335 -17.42 16.44 4.78
CA PHE A 335 -16.94 16.45 6.16
C PHE A 335 -15.80 17.47 6.33
N ASP A 336 -16.11 18.66 6.84
CA ASP A 336 -15.12 19.55 7.47
C ASP A 336 -14.71 18.95 8.83
N LEU A 337 -13.78 18.00 8.77
CA LEU A 337 -13.20 17.32 9.94
C LEU A 337 -11.72 17.76 10.11
N PRO A 338 -11.27 18.10 11.33
CA PRO A 338 -10.06 18.91 11.55
C PRO A 338 -8.76 18.11 11.42
N PHE A 339 -8.37 17.74 10.20
CA PHE A 339 -7.19 16.90 9.93
C PHE A 339 -5.84 17.65 9.82
N HIS A 340 -5.83 18.98 9.76
CA HIS A 340 -4.56 19.71 9.53
C HIS A 340 -3.52 19.50 10.64
N MET A 341 -3.94 19.36 11.91
CA MET A 341 -2.99 19.14 13.01
C MET A 341 -2.42 17.71 13.08
N ALA A 342 -3.15 16.72 12.56
CA ALA A 342 -2.70 15.32 12.56
C ALA A 342 -1.79 14.99 11.37
N ARG A 343 -2.02 15.61 10.21
CA ARG A 343 -1.26 15.32 8.98
C ARG A 343 0.25 15.51 9.17
N ASP A 344 0.64 16.65 9.73
CA ASP A 344 2.04 17.04 9.81
C ASP A 344 2.79 16.19 10.86
N GLN A 345 2.14 15.81 11.97
CA GLN A 345 2.68 14.85 12.95
C GLN A 345 2.83 13.43 12.38
N ILE A 346 1.88 12.97 11.56
CA ILE A 346 1.95 11.67 10.89
C ILE A 346 3.07 11.66 9.84
N GLU A 347 3.25 12.75 9.09
CA GLU A 347 4.32 12.86 8.10
C GLU A 347 5.71 12.87 8.75
N GLU A 348 5.90 13.61 9.84
CA GLU A 348 7.18 13.67 10.56
C GLU A 348 7.52 12.33 11.26
N SER A 349 6.51 11.64 11.81
CA SER A 349 6.64 10.29 12.37
C SER A 349 7.04 9.26 11.30
N LEU A 350 6.43 9.32 10.11
CA LEU A 350 6.79 8.46 8.98
C LEU A 350 8.20 8.75 8.45
N ARG A 351 8.59 10.02 8.28
CA ARG A 351 9.95 10.39 7.87
C ARG A 351 11.00 9.88 8.86
N THR A 352 10.73 10.01 10.16
CA THR A 352 11.61 9.50 11.23
C THR A 352 11.75 7.97 11.18
N LYS A 353 10.64 7.24 11.01
CA LYS A 353 10.67 5.78 10.84
C LYS A 353 11.43 5.34 9.59
N MET A 354 11.24 6.01 8.45
CA MET A 354 11.96 5.68 7.21
C MET A 354 13.46 5.97 7.29
N ALA A 355 13.88 6.98 8.06
CA ALA A 355 15.30 7.25 8.32
C ALA A 355 15.98 6.16 9.17
N SER A 356 15.22 5.44 10.00
CA SER A 356 15.71 4.36 10.87
C SER A 356 15.79 2.98 10.18
N ILE A 357 15.48 2.88 8.89
CA ILE A 357 15.48 1.64 8.08
C ILE A 357 16.69 1.60 7.12
N LYS A 358 17.68 2.47 7.36
CA LYS A 358 19.03 2.42 6.77
C LYS A 358 20.06 2.00 7.83
#